data_AF-A0A9D2A6B1-F1
#
_entry.id   AF-A0A9D2A6B1-F1
#
_cell.length_a   1.000
_cell.length_b   1.000
_cell.length_c   1.000
_cell.angle_alpha   90.00
_cell.angle_beta   90.00
_cell.angle_gamma   90.00
#
_symmetry.space_group_name_H-M   'P 1'
#
loop_
_entity.id
_entity.type
_entity.pdbx_description
1 polymer ?
#
loop_
_entity_poly.entity_id
_entity_poly.type
_entity_poly.pdbx_seq_one_letter_code
_entity_poly.pdbx_strand_id
1 'polypeptide(L)'
;MESASHVLPHMVQEGFQIYKPCKALQSYVRYYWIFKSKQPLNVPTFPIGCPQIIFHKKTPLYIPELKSYQSALSVSGQVNYPAHLSSDGNTNMI
;
A
#
# COMPACT_ATOMS: atom_id res chain seq x y z
N MET A 1 14.39 -24.31 -35.05
CA MET A 1 15.57 -23.96 -34.22
C MET A 1 15.17 -22.70 -33.46
N GLU A 2 15.01 -22.87 -32.14
CA GLU A 2 14.47 -21.98 -31.08
C GLU A 2 13.94 -20.58 -31.43
N SER A 3 12.62 -20.41 -31.28
CA SER A 3 12.02 -19.11 -30.94
C SER A 3 12.34 -18.79 -29.49
N ALA A 4 13.25 -17.84 -29.26
CA ALA A 4 13.51 -17.27 -27.95
C ALA A 4 12.26 -16.57 -27.43
N SER A 5 11.54 -17.25 -26.53
CA SER A 5 10.49 -16.65 -25.72
C SER A 5 11.15 -15.61 -24.80
N HIS A 6 11.05 -14.34 -25.18
CA HIS A 6 11.34 -13.22 -24.29
C HIS A 6 10.34 -13.27 -23.13
N VAL A 7 10.72 -13.93 -22.05
CA VAL A 7 10.06 -13.78 -20.75
C VAL A 7 10.35 -12.35 -20.32
N LEU A 8 9.38 -11.45 -20.53
CA LEU A 8 9.43 -10.11 -19.96
C LEU A 8 9.60 -10.27 -18.44
N PRO A 9 10.69 -9.76 -17.84
CA PRO A 9 10.86 -9.84 -16.40
C PRO A 9 9.65 -9.18 -15.75
N HIS A 10 9.04 -9.88 -14.80
CA HIS A 10 7.86 -9.46 -14.05
C HIS A 10 8.10 -8.03 -13.55
N MET A 11 7.61 -7.03 -14.28
CA MET A 11 7.79 -5.63 -13.92
C MET A 11 7.15 -5.46 -12.55
N VAL A 12 7.94 -5.15 -11.54
CA VAL A 12 7.41 -4.71 -10.27
C VAL A 12 6.72 -3.39 -10.57
N GLN A 13 5.41 -3.41 -10.77
CA GLN A 13 4.64 -2.18 -10.94
C GLN A 13 4.85 -1.35 -9.67
N GLU A 14 5.49 -0.20 -9.83
CA GLU A 14 5.57 0.81 -8.78
C GLU A 14 4.22 1.51 -8.68
N GLY A 15 3.77 1.78 -7.46
CA GLY A 15 2.47 2.38 -7.19
C GLY A 15 1.41 1.37 -6.75
N PHE A 16 0.15 1.79 -6.88
CA PHE A 16 -1.02 1.04 -6.41
C PHE A 16 -1.52 0.05 -7.46
N GLN A 17 -1.71 -1.20 -7.03
CA GLN A 17 -2.49 -2.20 -7.75
C GLN A 17 -3.75 -2.49 -6.95
N ILE A 18 -4.93 -2.25 -7.54
CA ILE A 18 -6.23 -2.43 -6.87
C ILE A 18 -6.88 -3.71 -7.38
N TYR A 19 -7.38 -4.53 -6.45
CA TYR A 19 -7.99 -5.82 -6.74
C TYR A 19 -9.43 -5.87 -6.23
N LYS A 20 -10.30 -6.47 -7.05
CA LYS A 20 -11.63 -6.86 -6.63
C LYS A 20 -11.56 -8.19 -5.87
N PRO A 21 -12.22 -8.32 -4.71
CA PRO A 21 -12.23 -9.58 -3.98
C PRO A 21 -12.96 -10.69 -4.74
N CYS A 22 -12.60 -11.93 -4.43
CA CYS A 22 -13.34 -13.10 -4.90
C CYS A 22 -14.78 -13.09 -4.37
N LYS A 23 -15.68 -13.86 -4.99
CA LYS A 23 -17.12 -13.83 -4.69
C LYS A 23 -17.45 -14.01 -3.20
N ALA A 24 -16.72 -14.87 -2.50
CA ALA A 24 -16.92 -15.13 -1.07
C ALA A 24 -16.61 -13.91 -0.17
N LEU A 25 -15.73 -13.00 -0.61
CA LEU A 25 -15.29 -11.84 0.17
C LEU A 25 -15.99 -10.53 -0.22
N GLN A 26 -16.76 -10.50 -1.32
CA GLN A 26 -17.34 -9.25 -1.86
C GLN A 26 -18.34 -8.56 -0.93
N SER A 27 -18.97 -9.28 0.00
CA SER A 27 -19.86 -8.71 1.01
C SER A 27 -19.12 -8.05 2.19
N TYR A 28 -17.83 -8.35 2.36
CA TYR A 28 -17.03 -7.93 3.52
C TYR A 28 -15.91 -6.95 3.15
N VAL A 29 -15.30 -7.15 1.98
CA VAL A 29 -14.17 -6.36 1.49
C VAL A 29 -14.62 -5.65 0.22
N ARG A 30 -14.47 -4.32 0.17
CA ARG A 30 -14.84 -3.52 -1.02
C ARG A 30 -13.78 -3.67 -2.12
N TYR A 31 -12.52 -3.56 -1.74
CA TYR A 31 -11.32 -3.81 -2.55
C TYR A 31 -10.14 -4.02 -1.61
N TYR A 32 -9.07 -4.63 -2.10
CA TYR A 32 -7.77 -4.57 -1.47
C TYR A 32 -6.76 -4.05 -2.49
N TRP A 33 -5.66 -3.50 -2.01
CA TRP A 33 -4.64 -2.93 -2.87
C TRP A 33 -3.27 -3.35 -2.41
N ILE A 34 -2.32 -3.37 -3.34
CA ILE A 34 -0.91 -3.59 -3.03
C ILE A 34 -0.18 -2.34 -3.47
N PHE A 35 0.60 -1.75 -2.58
CA PHE A 35 1.45 -0.61 -2.90
C PHE A 35 2.91 -0.98 -2.75
N LYS A 36 3.69 -0.76 -3.80
CA LYS A 36 5.14 -0.97 -3.82
C LYS A 36 5.84 0.27 -4.36
N SER A 37 6.84 0.75 -3.65
CA SER A 37 7.69 1.84 -4.13
C SER A 37 9.12 1.64 -3.66
N LYS A 38 10.08 1.76 -4.57
CA LYS A 38 11.50 1.91 -4.18
C LYS A 38 11.86 3.36 -3.89
N GLN A 39 11.10 4.30 -4.45
CA GLN A 39 11.35 5.73 -4.33
C GLN A 39 10.77 6.29 -3.02
N PRO A 40 11.41 7.35 -2.49
CA PRO A 40 10.80 8.15 -1.44
C PRO A 40 9.45 8.72 -1.88
N LEU A 41 8.56 8.94 -0.92
CA LEU A 41 7.27 9.57 -1.14
C LEU A 41 6.95 10.51 0.01
N ASN A 42 6.18 11.56 -0.29
CA ASN A 42 5.54 12.41 0.70
C ASN A 42 4.21 12.87 0.12
N VAL A 43 3.11 12.24 0.54
CA VAL A 43 1.78 12.44 -0.07
C VAL A 43 0.75 12.82 0.99
N PRO A 44 -0.16 13.77 0.68
CA PRO A 44 -1.24 14.11 1.60
C PRO A 44 -2.22 12.95 1.75
N THR A 45 -2.78 12.79 2.94
CA THR A 45 -3.83 11.84 3.26
C THR A 45 -4.91 12.50 4.12
N PHE A 46 -6.15 12.02 3.97
CA PHE A 46 -7.31 12.51 4.68
C PHE A 46 -8.05 11.35 5.35
N PRO A 47 -8.72 11.59 6.49
CA PRO A 47 -9.53 10.57 7.15
C PRO A 47 -10.62 10.06 6.21
N ILE A 48 -10.58 8.76 5.92
CA ILE A 48 -11.52 8.13 4.98
C ILE A 48 -12.81 7.63 5.64
N GLY A 49 -12.88 7.62 6.98
CA GLY A 49 -14.05 7.16 7.75
C GLY A 49 -14.34 5.65 7.69
N CYS A 50 -13.52 4.86 6.99
CA CYS A 50 -13.65 3.41 6.87
C CYS A 50 -12.47 2.70 7.56
N PRO A 51 -12.69 1.58 8.27
CA PRO A 51 -11.60 0.73 8.74
C PRO A 51 -10.77 0.19 7.56
N GLN A 52 -9.46 0.26 7.69
CA GLN A 52 -8.50 -0.42 6.83
C GLN A 52 -7.77 -1.47 7.66
N ILE A 53 -7.37 -2.53 6.99
CA ILE A 53 -6.42 -3.50 7.53
C ILE A 53 -5.16 -3.31 6.67
N ILE A 54 -4.07 -2.86 7.28
CA ILE A 54 -2.84 -2.52 6.56
C ILE A 54 -1.71 -3.40 7.09
N PHE A 55 -1.00 -4.05 6.17
CA PHE A 55 0.19 -4.84 6.45
C PHE A 55 1.41 -4.24 5.75
N HIS A 56 2.36 -3.73 6.52
CA HIS A 56 3.66 -3.31 6.02
C HIS A 56 4.61 -4.51 5.97
N LYS A 57 4.97 -4.96 4.77
CA LYS A 57 5.91 -6.07 4.56
C LYS A 57 7.37 -5.61 4.54
N LYS A 58 7.60 -4.31 4.40
CA LYS A 58 8.90 -3.65 4.39
C LYS A 58 8.82 -2.35 5.20
N THR A 59 9.44 -1.26 4.77
CA THR A 59 9.45 0.03 5.48
C THR A 59 8.01 0.51 5.73
N PRO A 60 7.60 0.71 6.99
CA PRO A 60 6.32 1.32 7.31
C PRO A 60 6.27 2.80 6.93
N LEU A 61 5.08 3.31 6.71
CA LEU A 61 4.90 4.74 6.45
C LEU A 61 5.18 5.56 7.71
N TYR A 62 5.85 6.69 7.53
CA TYR A 62 6.05 7.71 8.54
C TYR A 62 4.95 8.77 8.44
N ILE A 63 4.45 9.24 9.60
CA ILE A 63 3.49 10.33 9.68
C ILE A 63 4.21 11.52 10.34
N PRO A 64 4.68 12.52 9.57
CA PRO A 64 5.44 13.65 10.08
C PRO A 64 4.73 14.41 11.20
N GLU A 65 3.41 14.60 11.07
CA GLU A 65 2.59 15.33 12.03
C GLU A 65 2.50 14.64 13.40
N LEU A 66 2.64 13.30 13.44
CA LEU A 66 2.67 12.52 14.67
C LEU A 66 4.10 12.24 15.17
N LYS A 67 5.10 12.52 14.33
CA LYS A 67 6.50 12.10 14.54
C LYS A 67 6.63 10.61 14.84
N SER A 68 5.82 9.79 14.15
CA SER A 68 5.74 8.35 14.40
C SER A 68 5.59 7.56 13.11
N TYR A 69 6.09 6.34 13.10
CA TYR A 69 5.80 5.37 12.06
C TYR A 69 4.47 4.67 12.33
N GLN A 70 3.77 4.30 11.27
CA GLN A 70 2.64 3.37 11.38
C GLN A 70 3.12 2.00 11.85
N SER A 71 2.26 1.34 12.62
CA SER A 71 2.48 -0.05 13.02
C SER A 71 2.63 -0.96 11.78
N ALA A 72 3.43 -2.01 11.92
CA ALA A 72 3.60 -3.00 10.86
C ALA A 72 2.27 -3.68 10.47
N LEU A 73 1.36 -3.83 11.45
CA LEU A 73 -0.03 -4.22 11.26
C LEU A 73 -0.93 -3.17 11.93
N SER A 74 -1.93 -2.67 11.21
CA SER A 74 -2.99 -1.83 11.77
C SER A 74 -4.38 -2.29 11.32
N VAL A 75 -5.35 -2.15 12.23
CA VAL A 75 -6.78 -2.33 11.96
C VAL A 75 -7.48 -1.04 12.38
N SER A 76 -7.39 -0.04 11.52
CA SER A 76 -7.86 1.33 11.78
C SER A 76 -7.97 2.11 10.48
N GLY A 77 -8.47 3.34 10.54
CA GLY A 77 -8.15 4.31 9.48
C GLY A 77 -6.65 4.64 9.49
N GLN A 78 -6.14 5.15 8.37
CA GLN A 78 -4.73 5.54 8.25
C GLN A 78 -4.35 6.71 9.17
N VAL A 79 -5.22 7.71 9.26
CA VAL A 79 -5.13 8.90 10.14
C VAL A 79 -6.55 9.39 10.49
N ASN A 80 -6.68 10.16 11.59
CA ASN A 80 -7.94 10.79 12.03
C ASN A 80 -8.00 12.32 11.81
N TYR A 81 -6.98 12.90 11.19
CA TYR A 81 -6.95 14.29 10.71
C TYR A 81 -6.12 14.37 9.41
N PRO A 82 -6.23 15.46 8.62
CA PRO A 82 -5.39 15.65 7.42
C PRO A 82 -3.90 15.65 7.76
N ALA A 83 -3.12 14.81 7.09
CA ALA A 83 -1.70 14.61 7.41
C ALA A 83 -0.91 14.20 6.16
N HIS A 84 0.39 14.00 6.29
CA HIS A 84 1.22 13.40 5.25
C HIS A 84 1.58 11.96 5.60
N LEU A 85 1.65 11.14 4.56
CA LEU A 85 2.38 9.88 4.60
C LEU A 85 3.71 10.07 3.91
N SER A 86 4.78 9.68 4.58
CA SER A 86 6.11 9.71 4.03
C SER A 86 6.77 8.33 4.08
N SER A 87 7.70 8.10 3.17
CA SER A 87 8.64 6.97 3.24
C SER A 87 9.91 7.37 2.51
N ASP A 88 11.06 6.88 2.98
CA ASP A 88 12.34 7.03 2.29
C ASP A 88 12.53 5.99 1.16
N GLY A 89 11.49 5.20 0.89
CA GLY A 89 11.46 4.17 -0.14
C GLY A 89 11.46 2.76 0.45
N ASN A 90 11.61 1.78 -0.44
CA ASN A 90 11.49 0.35 -0.13
C ASN A 90 10.15 -0.02 0.55
N THR A 91 9.08 0.72 0.25
CA THR A 91 7.73 0.48 0.75
C THR A 91 7.10 -0.72 0.04
N ASN A 92 6.47 -1.61 0.80
CA ASN A 92 5.65 -2.71 0.28
C ASN A 92 4.54 -2.99 1.29
N MET A 93 3.29 -2.75 0.90
CA MET A 93 2.14 -2.90 1.78
C MET A 93 0.94 -3.50 1.05
N ILE A 94 0.04 -4.11 1.84
CA ILE A 94 -1.23 -4.71 1.44
C ILE A 94 -2.32 -4.17 2.35
#